data_AF-A0A395X934-F1
#
_entry.id   AF-A0A395X934-F1
#
_cell.length_a   1.000
_cell.length_b   1.000
_cell.length_c   1.000
_cell.angle_alpha   90.00
_cell.angle_beta   90.00
_cell.angle_gamma   90.00
#
_symmetry.space_group_name_H-M   'P 1'
#
loop_
_entity.id
_entity.type
_entity.pdbx_description
1 polymer ?
#
loop_
_entity_poly.entity_id
_entity_poly.type
_entity_poly.pdbx_seq_one_letter_code
_entity_poly.pdbx_strand_id
1 'polypeptide(L)'
;MSFTITFPVDIGTFVITDTSVDLNDPNNLKGNLGSISCYQCVDDKEDDFIVMVSGYKDSWCGEYLLSKLKIATDKQVKEYEMVMGIKQMDIDEIIGGSSDD
;
A
#
# COMPACT_ATOMS: atom_id res chain seq x y z
N MET A 1 -4.10 14.95 29.30
CA MET A 1 -4.71 13.69 28.81
C MET A 1 -4.10 13.42 27.45
N SER A 2 -3.34 12.32 27.28
CA SER A 2 -3.00 11.88 25.92
C SER A 2 -4.25 11.27 25.32
N PHE A 3 -4.77 11.86 24.26
CA PHE A 3 -5.80 11.22 23.45
C PHE A 3 -5.05 10.25 22.52
N THR A 4 -5.18 8.95 22.76
CA THR A 4 -4.77 7.97 21.76
C THR A 4 -5.95 7.84 20.81
N ILE A 5 -5.81 8.36 19.59
CA ILE A 5 -6.77 8.08 18.51
C ILE A 5 -6.34 6.76 17.88
N THR A 6 -7.24 5.78 17.88
CA THR A 6 -7.07 4.56 17.09
C THR A 6 -7.51 4.87 15.66
N PHE A 7 -6.55 4.88 14.75
CA PHE A 7 -6.86 4.99 13.33
C PHE A 7 -7.39 3.65 12.79
N PRO A 8 -8.27 3.68 11.78
CA PRO A 8 -8.90 2.46 11.24
C PRO A 8 -7.94 1.54 10.49
N VAL A 9 -6.83 2.07 9.95
CA VAL A 9 -5.76 1.30 9.30
C VAL A 9 -4.38 1.88 9.63
N ASP A 10 -3.36 1.03 9.62
CA ASP A 10 -1.99 1.42 9.96
C ASP A 10 -1.32 2.20 8.83
N ILE A 11 -0.39 3.09 9.20
CA ILE A 11 0.57 3.68 8.26
C ILE A 11 1.42 2.54 7.66
N GLY A 12 1.64 2.58 6.36
CA GLY A 12 2.30 1.53 5.58
C GLY A 12 1.33 0.54 4.92
N THR A 13 0.03 0.59 5.25
CA THR A 13 -0.99 -0.24 4.58
C THR A 13 -1.04 0.08 3.09
N PHE A 14 -0.99 -0.97 2.25
CA PHE A 14 -1.13 -0.85 0.81
C PHE A 14 -2.58 -0.59 0.40
N VAL A 15 -2.75 0.35 -0.52
CA VAL A 15 -4.06 0.81 -1.00
C VAL A 15 -4.03 1.04 -2.50
N ILE A 16 -5.20 0.90 -3.12
CA ILE A 16 -5.44 1.17 -4.54
C ILE A 16 -6.31 2.42 -4.63
N THR A 17 -5.85 3.40 -5.41
CA THR A 17 -6.47 4.73 -5.54
C THR A 17 -7.58 4.77 -6.59
N ASP A 18 -7.46 3.98 -7.67
CA ASP A 18 -8.50 3.85 -8.69
C ASP A 18 -9.18 2.48 -8.60
N THR A 19 -10.46 2.48 -8.21
CA THR A 19 -11.29 1.27 -8.09
C THR A 19 -12.20 1.04 -9.29
N SER A 20 -12.11 1.89 -10.32
CA SER A 20 -12.89 1.76 -11.56
C SER A 20 -12.27 0.80 -12.58
N VAL A 21 -11.01 0.39 -12.36
CA VAL A 21 -10.26 -0.54 -13.22
C VAL A 21 -10.44 -1.99 -12.79
N ASP A 22 -10.13 -2.94 -13.68
CA ASP A 22 -10.11 -4.36 -13.33
C ASP A 22 -8.92 -4.64 -12.40
N LEU A 23 -9.22 -4.87 -11.14
CA LEU A 23 -8.25 -5.12 -10.07
C LEU A 23 -7.62 -6.52 -10.12
N ASN A 24 -8.06 -7.39 -11.04
CA ASN A 24 -7.43 -8.69 -11.28
C ASN A 24 -6.31 -8.63 -12.31
N ASP A 25 -6.22 -7.55 -13.09
CA ASP A 25 -5.08 -7.31 -13.97
C ASP A 25 -4.02 -6.47 -13.23
N PRO A 26 -2.87 -7.06 -12.89
CA PRO A 26 -1.84 -6.35 -12.14
C PRO A 26 -1.24 -5.17 -12.91
N ASN A 27 -1.36 -5.10 -14.24
CA ASN A 27 -0.90 -3.93 -15.00
C ASN A 27 -1.74 -2.68 -14.71
N ASN A 28 -3.01 -2.85 -14.36
CA ASN A 28 -3.90 -1.74 -14.00
C ASN A 28 -3.55 -1.13 -12.64
N LEU A 29 -2.73 -1.81 -11.83
CA LEU A 29 -2.24 -1.27 -10.56
C LEU A 29 -1.10 -0.25 -10.74
N LYS A 30 -0.53 -0.16 -11.94
CA LYS A 30 0.53 0.78 -12.25
C LYS A 30 0.06 2.22 -12.12
N GLY A 31 0.73 3.00 -11.28
CA GLY A 31 0.30 4.37 -10.94
C GLY A 31 -0.90 4.46 -10.00
N ASN A 32 -1.48 3.33 -9.58
CA ASN A 32 -2.67 3.27 -8.73
C ASN A 32 -2.40 2.60 -7.37
N LEU A 33 -1.35 1.77 -7.26
CA LEU A 33 -0.95 1.16 -6.00
C LEU A 33 -0.02 2.09 -5.21
N GLY A 34 -0.37 2.33 -3.94
CA GLY A 34 0.44 3.11 -3.01
C GLY A 34 0.34 2.59 -1.58
N SER A 35 0.97 3.29 -0.64
CA SER A 35 0.86 3.02 0.79
C SER A 35 0.49 4.27 1.58
N ILE A 36 -0.30 4.07 2.63
CA ILE A 36 -0.69 5.15 3.55
C ILE A 36 0.58 5.68 4.24
N SER A 37 0.88 6.95 4.05
CA SER A 37 2.07 7.62 4.60
C SER A 37 1.78 8.36 5.90
N CYS A 38 0.61 9.00 5.99
CA CYS A 38 0.13 9.64 7.22
C CYS A 38 -1.37 9.94 7.15
N TYR A 39 -1.94 10.21 8.32
CA TYR A 39 -3.27 10.78 8.49
C TYR A 39 -3.18 12.29 8.62
N GLN A 40 -4.10 13.01 7.99
CA GLN A 40 -4.31 14.43 8.24
C GLN A 40 -5.38 14.61 9.31
N CYS A 41 -5.12 15.49 10.27
CA CYS A 41 -6.07 15.78 11.34
C CYS A 41 -7.16 16.71 10.78
N VAL A 42 -8.39 16.21 10.66
CA VAL A 42 -9.56 17.03 10.35
C VAL A 42 -10.24 17.35 11.68
N ASP A 43 -10.27 18.62 12.05
CA ASP A 43 -10.86 19.08 13.33
C ASP A 43 -12.38 18.89 13.40
N ASP A 44 -13.02 18.68 12.24
CA ASP A 44 -14.44 18.40 12.12
C ASP A 44 -14.68 16.89 11.99
N LYS A 45 -15.52 16.39 12.92
CA LYS A 45 -15.96 14.99 13.03
C LYS A 45 -16.86 14.57 11.86
N GLU A 46 -16.33 14.51 10.66
CA GLU A 46 -16.94 13.70 9.63
C GLU A 46 -16.34 12.29 9.67
N ASP A 47 -17.16 11.27 9.41
CA ASP A 47 -16.87 9.84 9.60
C ASP A 47 -15.73 9.29 8.71
N ASP A 48 -14.94 10.16 8.10
CA ASP A 48 -13.93 9.83 7.10
C ASP A 48 -12.59 10.51 7.39
N PHE A 49 -11.52 9.77 7.15
CA PHE A 49 -10.16 10.23 7.39
C PHE A 49 -9.51 10.66 6.08
N ILE A 50 -8.86 11.83 6.08
CA ILE A 50 -7.97 12.19 4.98
C ILE A 50 -6.62 11.54 5.22
N VAL A 51 -6.13 10.77 4.26
CA VAL A 51 -4.83 10.12 4.29
C VAL A 51 -3.97 10.58 3.12
N MET A 52 -2.68 10.73 3.37
CA MET A 52 -1.69 10.88 2.32
C MET A 52 -1.22 9.50 1.87
N VAL A 53 -1.29 9.25 0.57
CA VAL A 53 -0.82 8.00 -0.06
C VAL A 53 0.40 8.32 -0.92
N SER A 54 1.46 7.53 -0.75
CA SER A 54 2.66 7.57 -1.58
C SER A 54 2.68 6.37 -2.52
N GLY A 55 3.04 6.60 -3.79
CA GLY A 55 3.08 5.55 -4.81
C GLY A 55 4.06 4.43 -4.46
N TYR A 56 3.65 3.18 -4.66
CA TYR A 56 4.54 2.05 -4.45
C TYR A 56 5.50 1.92 -5.63
N LYS A 57 6.78 2.24 -5.38
CA LYS A 57 7.86 2.24 -6.40
C LYS A 57 7.60 3.18 -7.58
N ASP A 58 6.64 4.09 -7.42
CA ASP A 58 6.29 5.13 -8.39
C ASP A 58 6.42 6.51 -7.73
N SER A 59 6.79 7.53 -8.51
CA SER A 59 7.03 8.88 -8.00
C SER A 59 5.77 9.73 -8.04
N TRP A 60 4.81 9.42 -7.16
CA TRP A 60 3.61 10.23 -6.94
C TRP A 60 3.18 10.20 -5.48
N CYS A 61 2.52 11.27 -5.05
CA CYS A 61 1.83 11.34 -3.77
C CYS A 61 0.45 11.97 -4.01
N GLY A 62 -0.55 11.58 -3.22
CA GLY A 62 -1.88 12.18 -3.29
C GLY A 62 -2.59 12.13 -1.94
N GLU A 63 -3.54 13.03 -1.78
CA GLU A 63 -4.44 13.09 -0.62
C GLU A 63 -5.78 12.46 -1.00
N TYR A 64 -6.26 11.54 -0.17
CA TYR A 64 -7.47 10.78 -0.43
C TYR A 64 -8.31 10.67 0.81
N LEU A 65 -9.63 10.62 0.61
CA LEU A 65 -10.56 10.13 1.61
C LEU A 65 -10.35 8.62 1.77
N LEU A 66 -10.18 8.14 3.01
CA LEU A 66 -9.95 6.73 3.30
C LEU A 66 -11.09 5.86 2.77
N SER A 67 -12.34 6.34 2.84
CA SER A 67 -13.50 5.63 2.29
C SER A 67 -13.46 5.40 0.77
N LYS A 68 -12.64 6.16 0.04
CA LYS A 68 -12.48 6.06 -1.42
C LYS A 68 -11.37 5.12 -1.84
N LEU A 69 -10.55 4.66 -0.90
CA LEU A 69 -9.45 3.75 -1.15
C LEU A 69 -9.89 2.29 -0.97
N LYS A 70 -9.27 1.40 -1.75
CA LYS A 70 -9.39 -0.04 -1.53
C LYS A 70 -8.12 -0.55 -0.88
N ILE A 71 -8.23 -1.24 0.26
CA ILE A 71 -7.10 -1.96 0.85
C ILE A 71 -6.66 -3.05 -0.13
N ALA A 72 -5.40 -2.99 -0.54
CA ALA A 72 -4.82 -3.98 -1.44
C ALA A 72 -4.61 -5.30 -0.70
N THR A 73 -4.89 -6.41 -1.37
CA THR A 73 -4.58 -7.74 -0.84
C THR A 73 -3.11 -8.08 -1.09
N ASP A 74 -2.53 -8.96 -0.25
CA ASP A 74 -1.16 -9.45 -0.44
C ASP A 74 -0.93 -10.04 -1.84
N LYS A 75 -1.95 -10.70 -2.39
CA LYS A 75 -1.90 -11.24 -3.76
C LYS A 75 -1.70 -10.13 -4.79
N GLN A 76 -2.47 -9.05 -4.71
CA GLN A 76 -2.38 -7.93 -5.64
C GLN A 76 -1.03 -7.22 -5.54
N VAL A 77 -0.50 -7.05 -4.33
CA VAL A 77 0.83 -6.46 -4.12
C VAL A 77 1.91 -7.34 -4.78
N LYS A 78 1.87 -8.66 -4.55
CA LYS A 78 2.82 -9.62 -5.16
C LYS A 78 2.71 -9.67 -6.69
N GLU A 79 1.49 -9.69 -7.23
CA GLU A 79 1.28 -9.69 -8.68
C GLU A 79 1.79 -8.39 -9.33
N TYR A 80 1.62 -7.25 -8.65
CA TYR A 80 2.19 -5.98 -9.10
C TYR A 80 3.73 -5.96 -9.04
N GLU A 81 4.34 -6.51 -7.99
CA GLU A 81 5.81 -6.64 -7.90
C GLU A 81 6.39 -7.43 -9.07
N MET A 82 5.70 -8.51 -9.49
CA MET A 82 6.07 -9.28 -10.67
C MET A 82 6.00 -8.44 -11.96
N VAL A 83 4.94 -7.64 -12.13
CA VAL A 83 4.80 -6.71 -13.28
C VAL A 83 5.93 -5.68 -13.31
N MET A 84 6.35 -5.19 -12.15
CA MET A 84 7.46 -4.23 -12.01
C MET A 84 8.84 -4.86 -12.22
N GLY A 85 8.92 -6.19 -12.43
CA GLY A 85 10.19 -6.91 -12.56
C GLY A 85 11.00 -6.95 -11.26
N ILE A 86 10.35 -6.73 -10.12
CA ILE A 86 10.97 -6.84 -8.80
C ILE A 86 11.09 -8.34 -8.52
N LYS A 87 12.31 -8.87 -8.64
CA LYS A 87 12.59 -10.24 -8.19
C LYS A 87 12.38 -10.27 -6.68
N GLN A 88 11.40 -11.04 -6.22
CA GLN A 88 11.33 -11.47 -4.84
C GLN A 88 12.58 -12.34 -4.64
N MET A 89 13.57 -11.84 -3.92
CA MET A 89 14.65 -12.71 -3.46
C MET A 89 14.01 -13.69 -2.49
N ASP A 90 14.05 -14.98 -2.84
CA ASP A 90 13.68 -16.02 -1.89
C ASP A 90 14.57 -15.84 -0.66
N ILE A 91 13.97 -15.82 0.53
CA ILE A 91 14.70 -15.70 1.80
C ILE A 91 15.81 -16.77 1.89
N ASP A 92 15.63 -17.90 1.19
CA ASP A 92 16.60 -18.99 1.07
C ASP A 92 17.88 -18.60 0.31
N GLU A 93 17.87 -17.59 -0.57
CA GLU A 93 19.10 -17.04 -1.19
C GLU A 93 19.87 -16.09 -0.25
N ILE A 94 19.20 -15.51 0.75
CA ILE A 94 19.81 -14.58 1.72
C ILE A 94 20.49 -15.36 2.84
N ILE A 95 19.93 -16.51 3.23
CA ILE A 95 20.52 -17.40 4.23
C ILE A 95 21.45 -18.36 3.48
N GLY A 96 22.64 -17.85 3.13
CA GLY A 96 23.65 -18.57 2.35
C GLY A 96 23.74 -20.05 2.69
N GLY A 97 23.65 -20.88 1.65
CA GLY A 97 23.85 -22.32 1.74
C GLY A 97 25.22 -22.65 2.31
N SER A 98 25.25 -22.98 3.61
CA SER A 98 26.30 -23.77 4.22
C SER A 98 25.87 -25.24 4.13
N SER A 99 26.03 -25.83 2.95
CA SER A 99 26.15 -27.29 2.84
C SER A 99 27.63 -27.57 2.65
N ASP A 100 28.34 -27.73 3.77
CA ASP A 100 29.68 -28.31 3.77
C ASP A 100 29.52 -29.81 3.48
N ASP A 101 29.93 -30.23 2.28
CA ASP A 101 30.31 -31.62 1.95
C ASP A 101 31.84 -31.77 2.06
#